data_AF-A0A521SB27-F1
#
_entry.id   AF-A0A521SB27-F1
#
_cell.length_a   1.000
_cell.length_b   1.000
_cell.length_c   1.000
_cell.angle_alpha   90.00
_cell.angle_beta   90.00
_cell.angle_gamma   90.00
#
_symmetry.space_group_name_H-M   'P 1'
#
loop_
_entity.id
_entity.type
_entity.pdbx_description
1 polymer ?
#
loop_
_entity_poly.entity_id
_entity_poly.type
_entity_poly.pdbx_seq_one_letter_code
_entity_poly.pdbx_strand_id
1 'polypeptide(L)'
;MIGLAIYLSIPLVVFNMDAGADTKKALIEAPNPCHRVKKVEGDAVFLESTGGTCAQLIGKIPVEIDFSVKTVRIHVDGRFWKEQALAELNMEEVGEIAKRAEEMAKGLKIPENRHRKEMEDKAEKLAEDFHSEASEKKLAAETERIKGTLFEKQLNQRNPGPAENADADSSQRAGASKGSQPVSQYLQPTERIYLFVSSSVPMTTLRNYAIDLARLADPNISMVMRGMIGGMKTVRPTTEFVSRVIVKKADCKIFQERCEAHQVNFIIDPLLFRKYRITQVPAVVYVPRTNVIERDRSEGLTEAEGEFYVLYGDASLEYLLETLRRETKSRSLQKAVAALNNSENP
;
A
#
# COMPACT_ATOMS: atom_id res chain seq x y z
N MET A 1 -62.96 66.21 -6.81
CA MET A 1 -61.53 66.53 -6.99
C MET A 1 -60.80 66.19 -5.69
N ILE A 2 -59.63 65.55 -5.81
CA ILE A 2 -58.70 65.12 -4.73
C ILE A 2 -59.24 63.86 -4.00
N GLY A 3 -58.72 62.64 -4.15
CA GLY A 3 -57.37 62.19 -4.50
C GLY A 3 -56.56 61.95 -3.23
N LEU A 4 -56.78 60.82 -2.53
CA LEU A 4 -55.92 60.41 -1.41
C LEU A 4 -55.41 58.99 -1.65
N ALA A 5 -54.10 58.93 -1.90
CA ALA A 5 -53.34 57.74 -2.22
C ALA A 5 -53.20 56.81 -1.00
N ILE A 6 -53.39 55.52 -1.24
CA ILE A 6 -53.14 54.43 -0.30
C ILE A 6 -51.62 54.22 -0.25
N TYR A 7 -51.01 54.56 0.89
CA TYR A 7 -49.60 54.26 1.18
C TYR A 7 -49.43 52.76 1.42
N LEU A 8 -48.79 52.08 0.46
CA LEU A 8 -48.32 50.71 0.61
C LEU A 8 -46.97 50.75 1.37
N SER A 9 -46.99 50.48 2.67
CA SER A 9 -45.79 50.33 3.49
C SER A 9 -45.11 48.99 3.16
N ILE A 10 -44.08 49.03 2.31
CA ILE A 10 -43.17 47.91 2.08
C ILE A 10 -42.18 47.86 3.26
N PRO A 11 -42.11 46.77 4.03
CA PRO A 11 -41.07 46.62 5.04
C PRO A 11 -39.72 46.45 4.34
N LEU A 12 -38.82 47.40 4.60
CA LEU A 12 -37.42 47.32 4.20
C LEU A 12 -36.77 46.19 5.00
N VAL A 13 -36.75 44.98 4.43
CA VAL A 13 -35.92 43.89 4.94
C VAL A 13 -34.47 44.31 4.71
N VAL A 14 -33.82 44.75 5.78
CA VAL A 14 -32.37 44.93 5.82
C VAL A 14 -31.77 43.52 5.72
N PHE A 15 -31.47 43.11 4.49
CA PHE A 15 -30.54 42.01 4.26
C PHE A 15 -29.19 42.49 4.79
N ASN A 16 -28.79 42.00 5.96
CA ASN A 16 -27.37 41.94 6.32
C ASN A 16 -26.72 41.03 5.26
N MET A 17 -26.17 41.65 4.22
CA MET A 17 -25.18 41.01 3.36
C MET A 17 -23.97 40.77 4.26
N ASP A 18 -23.85 39.55 4.77
CA ASP A 18 -22.61 39.03 5.30
C ASP A 18 -21.62 39.05 4.13
N ALA A 19 -20.74 40.05 4.12
CA ALA A 19 -19.68 40.14 3.14
C ALA A 19 -18.76 38.95 3.39
N GLY A 20 -18.89 37.91 2.57
CA GLY A 20 -17.93 36.81 2.52
C GLY A 20 -16.55 37.40 2.24
N ALA A 21 -15.74 37.56 3.28
CA ALA A 21 -14.39 38.05 3.17
C ALA A 21 -13.57 37.00 2.40
N ASP A 22 -13.11 37.35 1.20
CA ASP A 22 -12.14 36.52 0.49
C ASP A 22 -10.83 36.52 1.32
N THR A 23 -10.42 35.34 1.78
CA THR A 23 -9.20 35.16 2.60
C THR A 23 -8.07 34.53 1.79
N LYS A 24 -6.83 35.00 1.99
CA LYS A 24 -5.58 34.42 1.46
C LYS A 24 -4.77 33.74 2.57
N LYS A 25 -3.98 32.73 2.19
CA LYS A 25 -2.97 32.12 3.07
C LYS A 25 -1.68 32.94 3.01
N ALA A 26 -1.22 33.42 4.16
CA ALA A 26 0.01 34.16 4.30
C ALA A 26 0.93 33.52 5.35
N LEU A 27 2.25 33.72 5.21
CA LEU A 27 3.24 33.22 6.16
C LEU A 27 3.71 34.37 7.05
N ILE A 28 3.48 34.25 8.36
CA ILE A 28 3.94 35.22 9.36
C ILE A 28 5.11 34.67 10.14
N GLU A 29 6.01 35.54 10.56
CA GLU A 29 7.14 35.16 11.40
C GLU A 29 6.69 34.93 12.84
N ALA A 30 7.41 34.07 13.56
CA ALA A 30 7.24 33.86 14.98
C ALA A 30 8.58 33.98 15.71
N PRO A 31 8.62 34.44 16.98
CA PRO A 31 9.88 34.59 17.72
C PRO A 31 10.64 33.27 17.88
N ASN A 32 9.91 32.17 17.99
CA ASN A 32 10.47 30.82 18.00
C ASN A 32 9.39 29.81 17.52
N PRO A 33 9.78 28.56 17.22
CA PRO A 33 8.85 27.53 16.72
C PRO A 33 7.82 27.03 17.75
N CYS A 34 7.88 27.52 18.99
CA CYS A 34 6.98 27.12 20.06
C CYS A 34 5.71 27.98 20.12
N HIS A 35 5.56 28.96 19.26
CA HIS A 35 4.36 29.79 19.22
C HIS A 35 3.31 29.21 18.26
N ARG A 36 2.04 29.27 18.66
CA ARG A 36 0.90 28.92 17.80
C ARG A 36 -0.07 30.08 17.70
N VAL A 37 -0.81 30.13 16.59
CA VAL A 37 -1.85 31.14 16.37
C VAL A 37 -3.02 30.82 17.31
N LYS A 38 -3.30 31.77 18.21
CA LYS A 38 -4.44 31.75 19.13
C LYS A 38 -5.68 32.30 18.45
N LYS A 39 -5.54 33.42 17.75
CA LYS A 39 -6.62 34.08 17.01
C LYS A 39 -6.08 35.05 15.96
N VAL A 40 -6.89 35.31 14.94
CA VAL A 40 -6.67 36.33 13.91
C VAL A 40 -7.89 37.24 13.92
N GLU A 41 -7.70 38.54 14.07
CA GLU A 41 -8.76 39.55 14.11
C GLU A 41 -8.38 40.68 13.14
N GLY A 42 -8.94 40.66 11.94
CA GLY A 42 -8.63 41.63 10.89
C GLY A 42 -7.15 41.60 10.50
N ASP A 43 -6.43 42.67 10.80
CA ASP A 43 -4.99 42.82 10.55
C ASP A 43 -4.11 42.37 11.74
N ALA A 44 -4.70 41.92 12.85
CA ALA A 44 -3.98 41.51 14.04
C ALA A 44 -3.91 39.98 14.18
N VAL A 45 -2.71 39.43 14.37
CA VAL A 45 -2.48 38.01 14.65
C VAL A 45 -1.93 37.84 16.05
N PHE A 46 -2.58 36.98 16.84
CA PHE A 46 -2.19 36.71 18.22
C PHE A 46 -1.58 35.32 18.33
N LEU A 47 -0.36 35.27 18.83
CA LEU A 47 0.44 34.08 19.07
C LEU A 47 0.51 33.77 20.57
N GLU A 48 0.50 32.49 20.93
CA GLU A 48 0.65 32.00 22.30
C GLU A 48 1.75 30.93 22.38
N SER A 49 2.56 31.01 23.42
CA SER A 49 3.64 30.04 23.65
C SER A 49 3.08 28.67 24.08
N THR A 50 3.48 27.62 23.35
CA THR A 50 3.21 26.24 23.73
C THR A 50 4.37 25.72 24.55
N GLY A 51 4.16 25.51 25.84
CA GLY A 51 5.19 25.03 26.79
C GLY A 51 5.65 23.58 26.60
N GLY A 52 5.62 23.04 25.38
CA GLY A 52 5.98 21.65 25.03
C GLY A 52 7.19 21.55 24.10
N THR A 53 7.51 20.32 23.66
CA THR A 53 8.63 20.03 22.75
C THR A 53 8.33 20.50 21.32
N CYS A 54 9.08 21.48 20.83
CA CYS A 54 8.84 22.13 19.54
C CYS A 54 9.60 21.39 18.42
N ALA A 55 8.87 20.73 17.52
CA ALA A 55 9.44 19.85 16.48
C ALA A 55 9.63 20.52 15.10
N GLN A 56 9.33 21.82 14.95
CA GLN A 56 9.46 22.53 13.67
C GLN A 56 10.72 23.40 13.62
N LEU A 57 11.50 23.26 12.55
CA LEU A 57 12.70 24.06 12.26
C LEU A 57 12.39 25.41 11.59
N ILE A 58 11.12 25.69 11.28
CA ILE A 58 10.72 26.83 10.45
C ILE A 58 9.96 27.84 11.33
N GLY A 59 10.56 29.01 11.56
CA GLY A 59 9.97 30.13 12.31
C GLY A 59 8.89 30.92 11.55
N LYS A 60 8.20 30.30 10.59
CA LYS A 60 7.11 30.91 9.80
C LYS A 60 5.84 30.09 9.98
N ILE A 61 4.76 30.74 10.39
CA ILE A 61 3.45 30.14 10.67
C ILE A 61 2.46 30.56 9.57
N PRO A 62 1.74 29.61 8.94
CA PRO A 62 0.68 29.96 8.00
C PRO A 62 -0.56 30.50 8.73
N VAL A 63 -1.15 31.57 8.20
CA VAL A 63 -2.38 32.21 8.70
C VAL A 63 -3.31 32.55 7.54
N GLU A 64 -4.61 32.54 7.80
CA GLU A 64 -5.64 32.98 6.85
C GLU A 64 -6.07 34.40 7.19
N ILE A 65 -5.89 35.32 6.25
CA ILE A 65 -6.13 36.76 6.42
C ILE A 65 -6.84 37.27 5.16
N ASP A 66 -7.70 38.26 5.30
CA ASP A 66 -8.38 38.94 4.19
C ASP A 66 -7.40 39.44 3.09
N PHE A 67 -7.79 39.32 1.81
CA PHE A 67 -6.94 39.73 0.68
C PHE A 67 -6.52 41.20 0.73
N SER A 68 -7.37 42.08 1.27
CA SER A 68 -7.15 43.53 1.39
C SER A 68 -6.04 43.90 2.38
N VAL A 69 -5.72 42.99 3.31
CA VAL A 69 -4.69 43.22 4.32
C VAL A 69 -3.30 43.04 3.68
N LYS A 70 -2.55 44.13 3.65
CA LYS A 70 -1.16 44.18 3.15
C LYS A 70 -0.14 44.00 4.26
N THR A 71 -0.51 44.35 5.48
CA THR A 71 0.38 44.36 6.63
C THR A 71 -0.34 43.82 7.85
N VAL A 72 0.36 42.99 8.64
CA VAL A 72 -0.19 42.37 9.84
C VAL A 72 0.54 42.81 11.09
N ARG A 73 -0.20 43.02 12.18
CA ARG A 73 0.34 43.28 13.51
C ARG A 73 0.37 41.99 14.31
N ILE A 74 1.56 41.54 14.67
CA ILE A 74 1.78 40.28 15.37
C ILE A 74 1.89 40.58 16.87
N HIS A 75 1.04 39.95 17.67
CA HIS A 75 1.06 39.99 19.12
C HIS A 75 1.49 38.63 19.66
N VAL A 76 2.38 38.61 20.65
CA VAL A 76 2.88 37.40 21.30
C VAL A 76 2.55 37.47 22.78
N ASP A 77 1.85 36.47 23.31
CA ASP A 77 1.42 36.39 24.71
C ASP A 77 0.73 37.69 25.19
N GLY A 78 -0.09 38.28 24.31
CA GLY A 78 -0.84 39.51 24.57
C GLY A 78 -0.06 40.82 24.38
N ARG A 79 1.23 40.78 24.03
CA ARG A 79 2.04 42.00 23.78
C ARG A 79 2.31 42.17 22.30
N PHE A 80 2.25 43.41 21.81
CA PHE A 80 2.66 43.73 20.44
C PHE A 80 4.13 43.35 20.25
N TRP A 81 4.43 42.61 19.18
CA TRP A 81 5.78 42.19 18.84
C TRP A 81 6.31 42.97 17.65
N LYS A 82 5.64 42.87 16.49
CA LYS A 82 6.05 43.60 15.29
C LYS A 82 4.93 43.69 14.25
N GLU A 83 5.14 44.60 13.31
CA GLU A 83 4.35 44.71 12.10
C GLU A 83 5.11 44.02 10.95
N GLN A 84 4.41 43.23 10.12
CA GLN A 84 4.99 42.48 9.02
C GLN A 84 4.18 42.71 7.73
N ALA A 85 4.87 43.15 6.67
CA ALA A 85 4.28 43.19 5.34
C ALA A 85 4.11 41.76 4.81
N LEU A 86 2.93 41.45 4.29
CA LEU A 86 2.65 40.17 3.67
C LEU A 86 3.25 40.19 2.26
N ALA A 87 4.31 39.42 2.05
CA ALA A 87 4.92 39.27 0.74
C ALA A 87 3.92 38.59 -0.21
N GLU A 88 3.57 39.27 -1.30
CA GLU A 88 2.92 38.63 -2.44
C GLU A 88 3.97 37.73 -3.11
N LEU A 89 3.63 36.46 -3.36
CA LEU A 89 4.53 35.55 -4.06
C LEU A 89 4.74 36.06 -5.49
N ASN A 90 5.84 36.78 -5.72
CA ASN A 90 6.24 37.21 -7.05
C ASN A 90 7.01 36.07 -7.74
N MET A 91 6.48 35.58 -8.86
CA MET A 91 7.08 34.52 -9.67
C MET A 91 8.48 34.87 -10.19
N GLU A 92 8.78 36.16 -10.36
CA GLU A 92 10.13 36.63 -10.74
C GLU A 92 11.15 36.41 -9.62
N GLU A 93 10.76 36.61 -8.36
CA GLU A 93 11.63 36.44 -7.20
C GLU A 93 11.94 34.96 -6.94
N VAL A 94 10.97 34.07 -7.20
CA VAL A 94 11.18 32.61 -7.16
C VAL A 94 12.21 32.16 -8.20
N GLY A 95 12.17 32.74 -9.40
CA GLY A 95 13.15 32.47 -10.45
C GLY A 95 14.58 32.86 -10.04
N GLU A 96 14.74 34.00 -9.37
CA GLU A 96 16.04 34.46 -8.88
C GLU A 96 16.58 33.59 -7.73
N ILE A 97 15.70 33.10 -6.85
CA ILE A 97 16.08 32.15 -5.79
C ILE A 97 16.56 30.82 -6.39
N ALA A 98 15.87 30.31 -7.41
CA ALA A 98 16.27 29.08 -8.10
C ALA A 98 17.65 29.20 -8.76
N LYS A 99 17.91 30.32 -9.45
CA LYS A 99 19.23 30.59 -10.06
C LYS A 99 20.36 30.61 -9.02
N ARG A 100 20.17 31.27 -7.88
CA ARG A 100 21.17 31.28 -6.79
C ARG A 100 21.41 29.90 -6.21
N ALA A 101 20.37 29.06 -6.10
CA ALA A 101 20.51 27.68 -5.65
C ALA A 101 21.36 26.84 -6.62
N GLU A 102 21.16 27.01 -7.94
CA GLU A 102 21.98 26.37 -8.96
C GLU A 102 23.45 26.85 -8.92
N GLU A 103 23.68 28.14 -8.70
CA GLU A 103 25.04 28.67 -8.52
C GLU A 103 25.75 28.11 -7.28
N MET A 104 25.03 28.01 -6.16
CA MET A 104 25.58 27.37 -4.95
C MET A 104 25.86 25.87 -5.16
N ALA A 105 25.01 25.17 -5.91
CA ALA A 105 25.21 23.76 -6.24
C ALA A 105 26.51 23.51 -7.03
N LYS A 106 26.91 24.45 -7.90
CA LYS A 106 28.19 24.37 -8.64
C LYS A 106 29.42 24.38 -7.71
N GLY A 107 29.29 24.95 -6.52
CA GLY A 107 30.35 25.00 -5.51
C GLY A 107 30.40 23.78 -4.57
N LEU A 108 29.37 22.93 -4.56
CA LEU A 108 29.35 21.73 -3.71
C LEU A 108 30.22 20.64 -4.33
N LYS A 109 31.39 20.38 -3.72
CA LYS A 109 32.17 19.17 -3.97
C LYS A 109 31.84 18.13 -2.91
N ILE A 110 31.21 17.04 -3.31
CA ILE A 110 31.04 15.87 -2.45
C ILE A 110 32.44 15.25 -2.25
N PRO A 111 32.96 15.18 -1.01
CA PRO A 111 34.25 14.57 -0.76
C PRO A 111 34.27 13.12 -1.24
N GLU A 112 35.32 12.74 -1.96
CA GLU A 112 35.49 11.35 -2.36
C GLU A 112 35.53 10.44 -1.13
N ASN A 113 34.82 9.32 -1.19
CA ASN A 113 34.90 8.31 -0.13
C ASN A 113 36.33 7.75 -0.08
N ARG A 114 37.05 8.08 1.01
CA ARG A 114 38.42 7.66 1.29
C ARG A 114 38.62 6.14 1.36
N HIS A 115 37.55 5.38 1.53
CA HIS A 115 37.57 3.91 1.59
C HIS A 115 37.06 3.24 0.32
N ARG A 116 36.80 3.99 -0.77
CA ARG A 116 36.20 3.41 -1.99
C ARG A 116 36.97 2.21 -2.51
N LYS A 117 38.29 2.34 -2.62
CA LYS A 117 39.17 1.26 -3.09
C LYS A 117 39.14 0.04 -2.15
N GLU A 118 39.17 0.27 -0.84
CA GLU A 118 39.06 -0.82 0.14
C GLU A 118 37.70 -1.53 0.08
N MET A 119 36.63 -0.79 -0.21
CA MET A 119 35.28 -1.33 -0.40
C MET A 119 35.19 -2.15 -1.68
N GLU A 120 35.77 -1.67 -2.78
CA GLU A 120 35.85 -2.37 -4.07
C GLU A 120 36.64 -3.68 -3.92
N ASP A 121 37.83 -3.63 -3.33
CA ASP A 121 38.66 -4.82 -3.10
C ASP A 121 37.96 -5.87 -2.21
N LYS A 122 37.21 -5.42 -1.19
CA LYS A 122 36.43 -6.31 -0.32
C LYS A 122 35.21 -6.91 -1.03
N ALA A 123 34.55 -6.13 -1.87
CA ALA A 123 33.41 -6.60 -2.66
C ALA A 123 33.85 -7.63 -3.71
N GLU A 124 34.99 -7.40 -4.36
CA GLU A 124 35.58 -8.31 -5.34
C GLU A 124 35.98 -9.63 -4.68
N LYS A 125 36.71 -9.60 -3.56
CA LYS A 125 37.04 -10.82 -2.80
C LYS A 125 35.81 -11.60 -2.35
N LEU A 126 34.78 -10.90 -1.89
CA LEU A 126 33.53 -11.56 -1.49
C LEU A 126 32.83 -12.22 -2.68
N ALA A 127 32.86 -11.59 -3.86
CA ALA A 127 32.30 -12.16 -5.08
C ALA A 127 33.09 -13.40 -5.52
N GLU A 128 34.43 -13.34 -5.51
CA GLU A 128 35.30 -14.48 -5.80
C GLU A 128 35.03 -15.66 -4.84
N ASP A 129 34.96 -15.39 -3.53
CA ASP A 129 34.65 -16.40 -2.52
C ASP A 129 33.26 -17.01 -2.74
N PHE A 130 32.25 -16.19 -3.08
CA PHE A 130 30.89 -16.64 -3.35
C PHE A 130 30.80 -17.52 -4.61
N HIS A 131 31.58 -17.22 -5.64
CA HIS A 131 31.66 -17.98 -6.90
C HIS A 131 32.66 -19.13 -6.86
N SER A 132 33.33 -19.37 -5.73
CA SER A 132 34.22 -20.52 -5.58
C SER A 132 33.44 -21.84 -5.55
N GLU A 133 34.02 -22.90 -6.11
CA GLU A 133 33.41 -24.24 -6.08
C GLU A 133 33.10 -24.72 -4.65
N ALA A 134 33.89 -24.29 -3.66
CA ALA A 134 33.68 -24.64 -2.26
C ALA A 134 32.39 -24.00 -1.70
N SER A 135 32.14 -22.72 -2.02
CA SER A 135 30.92 -22.02 -1.65
C SER A 135 29.71 -22.58 -2.38
N GLU A 136 29.82 -22.91 -3.67
CA GLU A 136 28.75 -23.55 -4.44
C GLU A 136 28.38 -24.91 -3.87
N LYS A 137 29.38 -25.75 -3.55
CA LYS A 137 29.16 -27.06 -2.90
C LYS A 137 28.48 -26.89 -1.53
N LYS A 138 28.89 -25.89 -0.75
CA LYS A 138 28.27 -25.59 0.54
C LYS A 138 26.82 -25.10 0.39
N LEU A 139 26.55 -24.25 -0.61
CA LEU A 139 25.20 -23.78 -0.92
C LEU A 139 24.29 -24.93 -1.37
N ALA A 140 24.79 -25.82 -2.21
CA ALA A 140 24.08 -27.01 -2.65
C ALA A 140 23.79 -27.96 -1.47
N ALA A 141 24.79 -28.24 -0.64
CA ALA A 141 24.63 -29.08 0.55
C ALA A 141 23.61 -28.49 1.54
N GLU A 142 23.66 -27.17 1.77
CA GLU A 142 22.73 -26.49 2.67
C GLU A 142 21.32 -26.40 2.07
N THR A 143 21.20 -26.23 0.76
CA THR A 143 19.93 -26.31 0.04
C THR A 143 19.30 -27.69 0.17
N GLU A 144 20.08 -28.76 0.01
CA GLU A 144 19.61 -30.14 0.22
C GLU A 144 19.25 -30.41 1.69
N ARG A 145 20.03 -29.88 2.65
CA ARG A 145 19.69 -29.95 4.08
C ARG A 145 18.35 -29.26 4.38
N ILE A 146 18.12 -28.07 3.82
CA ILE A 146 16.86 -27.33 3.97
C ILE A 146 15.71 -28.10 3.31
N LYS A 147 15.93 -28.68 2.13
CA LYS A 147 14.94 -29.54 1.46
C LYS A 147 14.58 -30.74 2.33
N GLY A 148 15.55 -31.48 2.85
CA GLY A 148 15.31 -32.63 3.73
C GLY A 148 14.56 -32.23 5.00
N THR A 149 15.01 -31.16 5.67
CA THR A 149 14.40 -30.73 6.94
C THR A 149 12.98 -30.16 6.81
N LEU A 150 12.67 -29.48 5.70
CA LEU A 150 11.36 -28.85 5.47
C LEU A 150 10.39 -29.73 4.67
N PHE A 151 10.87 -30.43 3.64
CA PHE A 151 10.01 -31.16 2.69
C PHE A 151 9.89 -32.67 2.96
N GLU A 152 10.90 -33.37 3.50
CA GLU A 152 10.72 -34.81 3.84
C GLU A 152 9.76 -35.01 5.01
N LYS A 153 9.78 -34.10 6.00
CA LYS A 153 8.78 -34.11 7.08
C LYS A 153 7.35 -33.94 6.55
N GLN A 154 7.19 -33.34 5.37
CA GLN A 154 5.88 -33.09 4.75
C GLN A 154 5.43 -34.22 3.81
N LEU A 155 6.37 -34.98 3.24
CA LEU A 155 6.10 -36.13 2.37
C LEU A 155 5.78 -37.42 3.16
N ASN A 156 6.47 -37.66 4.28
CA ASN A 156 6.20 -38.85 5.13
C ASN A 156 4.88 -38.80 5.90
N GLN A 157 4.14 -37.68 5.83
CA GLN A 157 2.79 -37.57 6.40
C GLN A 157 1.68 -37.90 5.39
N ARG A 158 2.01 -38.13 4.11
CA ARG A 158 1.00 -38.18 3.04
C ARG A 158 0.71 -39.55 2.44
N ASN A 159 1.32 -40.67 2.89
CA ASN A 159 0.86 -42.04 2.56
C ASN A 159 1.52 -43.11 3.47
N PRO A 160 0.76 -43.93 4.21
CA PRO A 160 1.21 -45.24 4.67
C PRO A 160 0.58 -46.33 3.77
N GLY A 161 1.38 -47.04 2.97
CA GLY A 161 0.88 -48.21 2.23
C GLY A 161 1.86 -48.71 1.16
N PRO A 162 2.04 -50.03 0.99
CA PRO A 162 3.33 -50.62 0.64
C PRO A 162 3.56 -50.77 -0.86
N ALA A 163 4.84 -50.65 -1.21
CA ALA A 163 5.40 -51.03 -2.50
C ALA A 163 5.38 -52.56 -2.64
N GLU A 164 5.01 -53.06 -3.82
CA GLU A 164 5.55 -54.29 -4.39
C GLU A 164 5.20 -54.46 -5.88
N ASN A 165 6.17 -55.04 -6.60
CA ASN A 165 6.17 -55.57 -7.98
C ASN A 165 6.69 -54.66 -9.11
N ALA A 166 8.02 -54.72 -9.29
CA ALA A 166 8.75 -55.24 -10.47
C ALA A 166 7.91 -55.34 -11.78
N ASP A 167 8.31 -54.84 -12.95
CA ASP A 167 9.51 -55.20 -13.71
C ASP A 167 9.58 -54.36 -15.00
N ALA A 168 10.75 -54.38 -15.63
CA ALA A 168 11.16 -53.60 -16.78
C ALA A 168 10.45 -53.98 -18.10
N ASP A 169 10.08 -52.98 -18.91
CA ASP A 169 10.34 -53.03 -20.36
C ASP A 169 10.28 -51.64 -21.04
N SER A 170 11.23 -51.45 -21.95
CA SER A 170 11.23 -50.54 -23.10
C SER A 170 11.28 -49.01 -22.88
N SER A 171 12.50 -48.51 -23.13
CA SER A 171 12.82 -47.23 -23.74
C SER A 171 11.72 -46.58 -24.58
N GLN A 172 11.10 -45.52 -24.07
CA GLN A 172 10.72 -44.31 -24.81
C GLN A 172 10.04 -43.33 -23.84
N ARG A 173 10.80 -42.30 -23.41
CA ARG A 173 10.35 -40.91 -23.18
C ARG A 173 11.40 -40.21 -22.33
N ALA A 174 12.22 -39.39 -22.98
CA ALA A 174 12.74 -38.19 -22.34
C ALA A 174 11.54 -37.33 -21.92
N GLY A 175 11.12 -37.48 -20.67
CA GLY A 175 10.05 -36.73 -20.06
C GLY A 175 10.55 -36.23 -18.72
N ALA A 176 11.13 -35.03 -18.72
CA ALA A 176 11.40 -34.29 -17.52
C ALA A 176 10.14 -34.31 -16.65
N SER A 177 10.26 -34.85 -15.44
CA SER A 177 9.25 -34.81 -14.40
C SER A 177 9.00 -33.36 -14.01
N LYS A 178 8.14 -32.68 -14.79
CA LYS A 178 7.44 -31.48 -14.34
C LYS A 178 6.65 -31.90 -13.11
N GLY A 179 7.07 -31.44 -11.94
CA GLY A 179 6.21 -31.46 -10.77
C GLY A 179 4.86 -30.87 -11.17
N SER A 180 3.79 -31.65 -11.02
CA SER A 180 2.43 -31.26 -11.36
C SER A 180 2.13 -29.93 -10.68
N GLN A 181 2.16 -28.85 -11.46
CA GLN A 181 1.73 -27.54 -11.05
C GLN A 181 0.24 -27.65 -10.67
N PRO A 182 -0.23 -26.97 -9.60
CA PRO A 182 -1.66 -26.86 -9.35
C PRO A 182 -2.33 -26.32 -10.62
N VAL A 183 -3.26 -27.09 -11.17
CA VAL A 183 -3.95 -26.74 -12.41
C VAL A 183 -5.03 -25.71 -12.05
N SER A 184 -5.02 -24.56 -12.72
CA SER A 184 -6.10 -23.57 -12.61
C SER A 184 -7.43 -24.21 -12.98
N GLN A 185 -8.40 -24.16 -12.06
CA GLN A 185 -9.67 -24.87 -12.21
C GLN A 185 -10.73 -23.98 -12.86
N TYR A 186 -10.71 -22.68 -12.54
CA TYR A 186 -11.75 -21.75 -12.95
C TYR A 186 -11.21 -20.69 -13.91
N LEU A 187 -10.03 -20.15 -13.63
CA LEU A 187 -9.42 -19.06 -14.39
C LEU A 187 -8.57 -19.59 -15.55
N GLN A 188 -8.52 -18.85 -16.64
CA GLN A 188 -7.52 -19.05 -17.69
C GLN A 188 -6.11 -18.71 -17.14
N PRO A 189 -5.03 -19.26 -17.72
CA PRO A 189 -3.66 -18.94 -17.30
C PRO A 189 -3.31 -17.44 -17.32
N THR A 190 -4.00 -16.66 -18.16
CA THR A 190 -3.82 -15.22 -18.29
C THR A 190 -4.76 -14.41 -17.40
N GLU A 191 -5.67 -15.04 -16.68
CA GLU A 191 -6.61 -14.34 -15.80
C GLU A 191 -6.08 -14.32 -14.37
N ARG A 192 -6.33 -13.21 -13.67
CA ARG A 192 -5.96 -13.06 -12.25
C ARG A 192 -7.10 -12.49 -11.45
N ILE A 193 -7.25 -12.97 -10.22
CA ILE A 193 -8.05 -12.32 -9.19
C ILE A 193 -7.15 -11.99 -8.00
N TYR A 194 -7.11 -10.71 -7.64
CA TYR A 194 -6.33 -10.22 -6.52
C TYR A 194 -7.26 -9.67 -5.44
N LEU A 195 -7.20 -10.23 -4.24
CA LEU A 195 -7.89 -9.71 -3.06
C LEU A 195 -6.89 -8.91 -2.21
N PHE A 196 -6.95 -7.60 -2.31
CA PHE A 196 -6.08 -6.68 -1.57
C PHE A 196 -6.55 -6.56 -0.12
N VAL A 197 -5.64 -6.85 0.81
CA VAL A 197 -5.92 -6.89 2.25
C VAL A 197 -4.84 -6.20 3.07
N SER A 198 -5.17 -5.86 4.32
CA SER A 198 -4.20 -5.39 5.31
C SER A 198 -4.63 -5.76 6.72
N SER A 199 -3.77 -5.50 7.71
CA SER A 199 -4.11 -5.67 9.13
C SER A 199 -5.20 -4.72 9.65
N SER A 200 -5.64 -3.73 8.85
CA SER A 200 -6.80 -2.88 9.17
C SER A 200 -8.14 -3.56 8.90
N VAL A 201 -8.15 -4.65 8.12
CA VAL A 201 -9.38 -5.42 7.84
C VAL A 201 -9.68 -6.33 9.04
N PRO A 202 -10.95 -6.42 9.49
CA PRO A 202 -11.31 -7.29 10.61
C PRO A 202 -10.86 -8.75 10.40
N MET A 203 -10.38 -9.39 11.47
CA MET A 203 -9.87 -10.77 11.40
C MET A 203 -10.94 -11.77 10.96
N THR A 204 -12.19 -11.58 11.39
CA THR A 204 -13.33 -12.40 10.97
C THR A 204 -13.55 -12.32 9.46
N THR A 205 -13.54 -11.10 8.90
CA THR A 205 -13.63 -10.85 7.45
C THR A 205 -12.49 -11.54 6.69
N LEU A 206 -11.25 -11.39 7.14
CA LEU A 206 -10.09 -12.03 6.50
C LEU A 206 -10.19 -13.56 6.49
N ARG A 207 -10.65 -14.16 7.59
CA ARG A 207 -10.84 -15.60 7.70
C ARG A 207 -11.96 -16.10 6.78
N ASN A 208 -13.05 -15.35 6.66
CA ASN A 208 -14.13 -15.68 5.73
C ASN A 208 -13.62 -15.69 4.29
N TYR A 209 -12.88 -14.66 3.87
CA TYR A 209 -12.24 -14.65 2.56
C TYR A 209 -11.26 -15.81 2.38
N ALA A 210 -10.47 -16.16 3.40
CA ALA A 210 -9.53 -17.28 3.32
C ALA A 210 -10.24 -18.63 3.14
N ILE A 211 -11.40 -18.82 3.79
CA ILE A 211 -12.25 -20.00 3.62
C ILE A 211 -12.77 -20.07 2.17
N ASP A 212 -13.32 -18.96 1.66
CA ASP A 212 -13.86 -18.91 0.29
C ASP A 212 -12.78 -19.12 -0.77
N LEU A 213 -11.61 -18.51 -0.59
CA LEU A 213 -10.47 -18.71 -1.49
C LEU A 213 -9.94 -20.15 -1.46
N ALA A 214 -9.91 -20.79 -0.29
CA ALA A 214 -9.49 -22.18 -0.18
C ALA A 214 -10.49 -23.17 -0.78
N ARG A 215 -11.78 -22.80 -0.86
CA ARG A 215 -12.78 -23.57 -1.62
C ARG A 215 -12.51 -23.49 -3.13
N LEU A 216 -12.09 -22.33 -3.62
CA LEU A 216 -11.70 -22.16 -5.01
C LEU A 216 -10.37 -22.89 -5.31
N ALA A 217 -9.41 -22.88 -4.39
CA ALA A 217 -8.12 -23.56 -4.54
C ALA A 217 -7.41 -23.28 -5.89
N ASP A 218 -7.63 -22.09 -6.45
CA ASP A 218 -7.15 -21.72 -7.78
C ASP A 218 -5.84 -20.92 -7.66
N PRO A 219 -4.74 -21.36 -8.31
CA PRO A 219 -3.43 -20.70 -8.26
C PRO A 219 -3.42 -19.28 -8.82
N ASN A 220 -4.42 -18.91 -9.63
CA ASN A 220 -4.53 -17.57 -10.22
C ASN A 220 -5.30 -16.58 -9.33
N ILE A 221 -5.69 -17.01 -8.14
CA ILE A 221 -6.32 -16.17 -7.12
C ILE A 221 -5.36 -15.99 -5.95
N SER A 222 -5.19 -14.75 -5.48
CA SER A 222 -4.25 -14.45 -4.39
C SER A 222 -4.73 -13.31 -3.49
N MET A 223 -4.46 -13.45 -2.20
CA MET A 223 -4.50 -12.34 -1.25
C MET A 223 -3.22 -11.51 -1.36
N VAL A 224 -3.37 -10.20 -1.49
CA VAL A 224 -2.23 -9.29 -1.72
C VAL A 224 -2.11 -8.31 -0.56
N MET A 225 -0.94 -8.28 0.07
CA MET A 225 -0.57 -7.32 1.10
C MET A 225 0.41 -6.29 0.53
N ARG A 226 0.27 -5.03 0.95
CA ARG A 226 1.14 -3.95 0.48
C ARG A 226 2.58 -4.11 0.97
N GLY A 227 2.75 -4.66 2.17
CA GLY A 227 4.03 -4.79 2.81
C GLY A 227 3.93 -5.63 4.08
N MET A 228 5.07 -5.76 4.75
CA MET A 228 5.17 -6.46 6.03
C MET A 228 4.59 -5.62 7.18
N ILE A 229 3.94 -6.28 8.14
CA ILE A 229 3.45 -5.65 9.37
C ILE A 229 4.64 -5.26 10.24
N GLY A 230 4.70 -3.98 10.64
CA GLY A 230 5.83 -3.43 11.39
C GLY A 230 7.06 -3.10 10.53
N GLY A 231 6.94 -3.19 9.20
CA GLY A 231 8.02 -2.93 8.25
C GLY A 231 8.98 -4.11 8.07
N MET A 232 10.07 -3.89 7.33
CA MET A 232 11.02 -4.95 6.94
C MET A 232 11.99 -5.39 8.05
N LYS A 233 11.85 -4.84 9.27
CA LYS A 233 12.76 -5.17 10.38
C LYS A 233 12.63 -6.63 10.84
N THR A 234 11.42 -7.18 10.77
CA THR A 234 11.12 -8.54 11.22
C THR A 234 9.99 -9.16 10.39
N VAL A 235 10.15 -10.40 9.94
CA VAL A 235 9.11 -11.12 9.18
C VAL A 235 8.02 -11.71 10.08
N ARG A 236 8.36 -12.01 11.34
CA ARG A 236 7.51 -12.71 12.32
C ARG A 236 6.10 -12.11 12.49
N PRO A 237 5.89 -10.79 12.64
CA PRO A 237 4.54 -10.22 12.78
C PRO A 237 3.67 -10.48 11.57
N THR A 238 4.26 -10.48 10.37
CA THR A 238 3.56 -10.78 9.12
C THR A 238 3.18 -12.25 9.05
N THR A 239 4.10 -13.16 9.42
CA THR A 239 3.81 -14.59 9.48
C THR A 239 2.73 -14.93 10.52
N GLU A 240 2.77 -14.31 11.70
CA GLU A 240 1.74 -14.45 12.75
C GLU A 240 0.38 -13.90 12.32
N PHE A 241 0.36 -12.87 11.49
CA PHE A 241 -0.88 -12.35 10.92
C PHE A 241 -1.44 -13.31 9.88
N VAL A 242 -0.64 -13.69 8.88
CA VAL A 242 -1.06 -14.61 7.80
C VAL A 242 -1.52 -15.94 8.40
N SER A 243 -0.82 -16.45 9.42
CA SER A 243 -1.21 -17.70 10.08
C SER A 243 -2.59 -17.60 10.75
N ARG A 244 -2.88 -16.51 11.48
CA ARG A 244 -4.20 -16.29 12.08
C ARG A 244 -5.33 -16.19 11.06
N VAL A 245 -5.01 -15.79 9.83
CA VAL A 245 -5.97 -15.76 8.72
C VAL A 245 -6.23 -17.16 8.16
N ILE A 246 -5.18 -17.94 7.88
CA ILE A 246 -5.32 -19.21 7.15
C ILE A 246 -5.59 -20.44 8.04
N VAL A 247 -5.30 -20.40 9.33
CA VAL A 247 -5.47 -21.57 10.20
C VAL A 247 -6.96 -21.87 10.43
N LYS A 248 -7.37 -23.12 10.24
CA LYS A 248 -8.79 -23.54 10.38
C LYS A 248 -9.34 -23.28 11.78
N LYS A 249 -8.57 -23.62 12.81
CA LYS A 249 -8.95 -23.48 14.23
C LYS A 249 -8.35 -22.22 14.84
N ALA A 250 -9.18 -21.30 15.32
CA ALA A 250 -8.74 -19.98 15.79
C ALA A 250 -7.81 -20.02 17.03
N ASP A 251 -7.90 -21.07 17.82
CA ASP A 251 -7.08 -21.35 19.01
C ASP A 251 -5.73 -22.00 18.69
N CYS A 252 -5.56 -22.53 17.48
CA CYS A 252 -4.36 -23.26 17.10
C CYS A 252 -3.17 -22.33 16.85
N LYS A 253 -2.06 -22.58 17.54
CA LYS A 253 -0.86 -21.75 17.47
C LYS A 253 0.22 -22.43 16.64
N ILE A 254 0.45 -21.92 15.42
CA ILE A 254 1.35 -22.57 14.43
C ILE A 254 2.81 -22.73 14.90
N PHE A 255 3.22 -21.92 15.87
CA PHE A 255 4.58 -21.95 16.43
C PHE A 255 4.71 -22.91 17.63
N GLN A 256 3.61 -23.51 18.07
CA GLN A 256 3.55 -24.42 19.21
C GLN A 256 3.12 -25.83 18.79
N GLU A 257 2.26 -25.94 17.76
CA GLU A 257 1.71 -27.22 17.31
C GLU A 257 1.47 -27.27 15.79
N ARG A 258 1.16 -28.45 15.25
CA ARG A 258 0.79 -28.62 13.84
C ARG A 258 -0.65 -28.20 13.62
N CYS A 259 -0.85 -27.05 12.98
CA CYS A 259 -2.17 -26.54 12.62
C CYS A 259 -2.56 -26.90 11.19
N GLU A 260 -3.82 -27.30 10.99
CA GLU A 260 -4.41 -27.35 9.66
C GLU A 260 -4.66 -25.94 9.14
N ALA A 261 -4.25 -25.69 7.90
CA ALA A 261 -4.42 -24.40 7.23
C ALA A 261 -5.23 -24.53 5.94
N HIS A 262 -6.00 -23.49 5.65
CA HIS A 262 -6.62 -23.22 4.36
C HIS A 262 -5.52 -22.98 3.32
N GLN A 263 -5.65 -23.61 2.14
CA GLN A 263 -4.72 -23.39 1.04
C GLN A 263 -5.08 -22.09 0.33
N VAL A 264 -4.42 -21.00 0.72
CA VAL A 264 -4.63 -19.66 0.17
C VAL A 264 -3.28 -19.08 -0.25
N ASN A 265 -3.22 -18.53 -1.46
CA ASN A 265 -2.03 -17.87 -1.95
C ASN A 265 -1.93 -16.46 -1.35
N PHE A 266 -0.86 -16.18 -0.62
CA PHE A 266 -0.54 -14.85 -0.11
C PHE A 266 0.65 -14.29 -0.85
N ILE A 267 0.54 -13.03 -1.27
CA ILE A 267 1.58 -12.29 -1.97
C ILE A 267 1.81 -10.96 -1.23
N ILE A 268 3.07 -10.61 -0.99
CA ILE A 268 3.44 -9.29 -0.49
C ILE A 268 4.03 -8.52 -1.66
N ASP A 269 3.23 -7.62 -2.25
CA ASP A 269 3.65 -6.91 -3.45
C ASP A 269 3.07 -5.47 -3.48
N PRO A 270 3.87 -4.46 -3.09
CA PRO A 270 3.45 -3.06 -3.16
C PRO A 270 3.25 -2.57 -4.61
N LEU A 271 3.86 -3.22 -5.60
CA LEU A 271 3.77 -2.80 -7.00
C LEU A 271 2.39 -3.13 -7.57
N LEU A 272 1.75 -4.22 -7.13
CA LEU A 272 0.36 -4.50 -7.51
C LEU A 272 -0.62 -3.44 -6.97
N PHE A 273 -0.40 -2.94 -5.75
CA PHE A 273 -1.19 -1.82 -5.21
C PHE A 273 -1.04 -0.57 -6.07
N ARG A 274 0.18 -0.27 -6.54
CA ARG A 274 0.45 0.86 -7.42
C ARG A 274 -0.18 0.67 -8.80
N LYS A 275 0.03 -0.49 -9.41
CA LYS A 275 -0.45 -0.84 -10.75
C LYS A 275 -1.97 -0.69 -10.86
N TYR A 276 -2.72 -1.23 -9.91
CA TYR A 276 -4.19 -1.17 -9.92
C TYR A 276 -4.75 -0.01 -9.09
N ARG A 277 -3.91 0.92 -8.65
CA ARG A 277 -4.28 2.16 -7.94
C ARG A 277 -5.14 1.91 -6.69
N ILE A 278 -4.79 0.88 -5.92
CA ILE A 278 -5.54 0.47 -4.72
C ILE A 278 -5.19 1.39 -3.55
N THR A 279 -6.12 2.28 -3.21
CA THR A 279 -5.99 3.26 -2.13
C THR A 279 -6.60 2.80 -0.81
N GLN A 280 -7.58 1.89 -0.86
CA GLN A 280 -8.31 1.37 0.29
C GLN A 280 -8.50 -0.15 0.19
N VAL A 281 -8.68 -0.82 1.33
CA VAL A 281 -8.88 -2.28 1.44
C VAL A 281 -10.02 -2.59 2.42
N PRO A 282 -10.73 -3.73 2.29
CA PRO A 282 -10.52 -4.76 1.27
C PRO A 282 -10.93 -4.29 -0.14
N ALA A 283 -10.25 -4.82 -1.16
CA ALA A 283 -10.56 -4.56 -2.56
C ALA A 283 -10.30 -5.81 -3.40
N VAL A 284 -11.18 -6.08 -4.37
CA VAL A 284 -11.00 -7.17 -5.33
C VAL A 284 -10.69 -6.58 -6.69
N VAL A 285 -9.62 -7.07 -7.32
CA VAL A 285 -9.27 -6.75 -8.69
C VAL A 285 -9.38 -8.00 -9.54
N TYR A 286 -10.11 -7.90 -10.65
CA TYR A 286 -10.12 -8.92 -11.70
C TYR A 286 -9.41 -8.40 -12.94
N VAL A 287 -8.48 -9.23 -13.44
CA VAL A 287 -7.67 -8.96 -14.62
C VAL A 287 -7.97 -10.07 -15.63
N PRO A 288 -8.72 -9.79 -16.71
CA PRO A 288 -9.06 -10.79 -17.73
C PRO A 288 -7.86 -11.27 -18.56
N ARG A 289 -6.80 -10.44 -18.65
CA ARG A 289 -5.61 -10.76 -19.42
C ARG A 289 -4.37 -10.12 -18.80
N THR A 290 -3.42 -10.95 -18.38
CA THR A 290 -2.08 -10.54 -17.95
C THR A 290 -1.06 -10.98 -19.00
N ASN A 291 -0.09 -10.11 -19.30
CA ASN A 291 0.95 -10.33 -20.32
C ASN A 291 2.26 -10.86 -19.71
N VAL A 292 2.22 -11.49 -18.53
CA VAL A 292 3.45 -11.79 -17.80
C VAL A 292 4.09 -13.09 -18.31
N ILE A 293 5.22 -12.92 -18.99
CA ILE A 293 6.04 -13.97 -19.60
C ILE A 293 7.00 -14.60 -18.58
N GLU A 294 7.25 -13.95 -17.43
CA GLU A 294 8.27 -14.35 -16.45
C GLU A 294 7.68 -14.52 -15.04
N ARG A 295 7.66 -15.76 -14.52
CA ARG A 295 7.07 -16.12 -13.22
C ARG A 295 7.84 -15.61 -11.99
N ASP A 296 9.08 -15.18 -12.18
CA ASP A 296 9.99 -14.81 -11.07
C ASP A 296 10.00 -13.29 -10.79
N ARG A 297 9.16 -12.52 -11.50
CA ARG A 297 9.05 -11.07 -11.36
C ARG A 297 7.63 -10.67 -10.93
N SER A 298 7.55 -9.58 -10.17
CA SER A 298 6.27 -8.99 -9.78
C SER A 298 5.46 -8.58 -11.02
N GLU A 299 4.19 -8.99 -11.09
CA GLU A 299 3.28 -8.53 -12.14
C GLU A 299 2.93 -7.03 -12.02
N GLY A 300 3.32 -6.39 -10.92
CA GLY A 300 3.19 -4.96 -10.70
C GLY A 300 4.29 -4.11 -11.34
N LEU A 301 5.34 -4.72 -11.91
CA LEU A 301 6.44 -4.01 -12.57
C LEU A 301 6.05 -3.44 -13.94
N THR A 302 5.13 -4.09 -14.64
CA THR A 302 4.58 -3.57 -15.89
C THR A 302 3.45 -2.60 -15.59
N GLU A 303 3.31 -1.58 -16.44
CA GLU A 303 2.14 -0.72 -16.42
C GLU A 303 0.86 -1.57 -16.54
N ALA A 304 -0.26 -1.02 -16.05
CA ALA A 304 -1.56 -1.63 -16.24
C ALA A 304 -1.98 -1.52 -17.71
N GLU A 305 -1.45 -2.42 -18.53
CA GLU A 305 -1.86 -2.61 -19.92
C GLU A 305 -3.03 -3.59 -19.99
N GLY A 306 -4.16 -3.13 -20.53
CA GLY A 306 -5.38 -3.91 -20.66
C GLY A 306 -6.47 -3.53 -19.67
N GLU A 307 -7.64 -4.14 -19.83
CA GLU A 307 -8.78 -3.92 -18.95
C GLU A 307 -8.57 -4.61 -17.60
N PHE A 308 -8.92 -3.91 -16.52
CA PHE A 308 -9.03 -4.48 -15.19
C PHE A 308 -10.22 -3.85 -14.47
N TYR A 309 -10.77 -4.58 -13.51
CA TYR A 309 -11.99 -4.20 -12.82
C TYR A 309 -11.72 -4.23 -11.32
N VAL A 310 -12.09 -3.15 -10.61
CA VAL A 310 -11.83 -3.00 -9.18
C VAL A 310 -13.14 -2.82 -8.43
N LEU A 311 -13.34 -3.59 -7.37
CA LEU A 311 -14.40 -3.39 -6.40
C LEU A 311 -13.80 -3.13 -5.02
N TYR A 312 -14.37 -2.16 -4.31
CA TYR A 312 -13.96 -1.79 -2.96
C TYR A 312 -15.05 -2.11 -1.95
N GLY A 313 -14.63 -2.41 -0.72
CA GLY A 313 -15.53 -2.59 0.42
C GLY A 313 -15.63 -4.04 0.87
N ASP A 314 -16.19 -4.22 2.06
CA ASP A 314 -16.38 -5.53 2.67
C ASP A 314 -17.73 -6.13 2.24
N ALA A 315 -17.68 -7.26 1.54
CA ALA A 315 -18.84 -8.04 1.12
C ALA A 315 -18.42 -9.52 0.96
N SER A 316 -19.37 -10.44 0.83
CA SER A 316 -19.02 -11.85 0.57
C SER A 316 -18.22 -11.97 -0.74
N LEU A 317 -17.27 -12.91 -0.79
CA LEU A 317 -16.47 -13.11 -2.00
C LEU A 317 -17.36 -13.46 -3.19
N GLU A 318 -18.40 -14.27 -2.95
CA GLU A 318 -19.43 -14.57 -3.93
C GLU A 318 -20.02 -13.29 -4.54
N TYR A 319 -20.50 -12.37 -3.71
CA TYR A 319 -21.14 -11.14 -4.18
C TYR A 319 -20.19 -10.28 -5.01
N LEU A 320 -18.93 -10.17 -4.57
CA LEU A 320 -17.89 -9.42 -5.29
C LEU A 320 -17.62 -10.04 -6.66
N LEU A 321 -17.45 -11.37 -6.73
CA LEU A 321 -17.20 -12.08 -7.99
C LEU A 321 -18.42 -12.07 -8.91
N GLU A 322 -19.64 -12.17 -8.37
CA GLU A 322 -20.89 -12.06 -9.13
C GLU A 322 -21.07 -10.66 -9.71
N THR A 323 -20.73 -9.62 -8.95
CA THR A 323 -20.75 -8.23 -9.44
C THR A 323 -19.79 -8.05 -10.60
N LEU A 324 -18.55 -8.55 -10.47
CA LEU A 324 -17.55 -8.54 -11.56
C LEU A 324 -18.01 -9.38 -12.76
N ARG A 325 -18.67 -10.52 -12.53
CA ARG A 325 -19.23 -11.37 -13.60
C ARG A 325 -20.30 -10.64 -14.38
N ARG A 326 -21.19 -9.88 -13.72
CA ARG A 326 -22.26 -9.13 -14.38
C ARG A 326 -21.70 -8.06 -15.32
N GLU A 327 -20.66 -7.37 -14.87
CA GLU A 327 -19.98 -6.33 -15.66
C GLU A 327 -19.22 -6.93 -16.85
N THR A 328 -18.39 -7.95 -16.59
CA THR A 328 -17.46 -8.50 -17.59
C THR A 328 -18.05 -9.58 -18.47
N LYS A 329 -19.18 -10.19 -18.06
CA LYS A 329 -19.77 -11.40 -18.65
C LYS A 329 -18.77 -12.57 -18.73
N SER A 330 -17.76 -12.59 -17.86
CA SER A 330 -16.72 -13.61 -17.84
C SER A 330 -17.27 -14.99 -17.48
N ARG A 331 -17.00 -15.98 -18.34
CA ARG A 331 -17.32 -17.39 -18.06
C ARG A 331 -16.48 -17.98 -16.93
N SER A 332 -15.25 -17.49 -16.76
CA SER A 332 -14.35 -17.95 -15.69
C SER A 332 -14.89 -17.51 -14.33
N LEU A 333 -15.35 -16.26 -14.21
CA LEU A 333 -16.03 -15.77 -13.00
C LEU A 333 -17.33 -16.53 -12.74
N GLN A 334 -18.10 -16.87 -13.79
CA GLN A 334 -19.32 -17.68 -13.63
C GLN A 334 -19.03 -19.03 -12.97
N LYS A 335 -17.95 -19.72 -13.38
CA LYS A 335 -17.56 -21.00 -12.77
C LYS A 335 -17.10 -20.82 -11.32
N ALA A 336 -16.32 -19.78 -11.04
CA ALA A 336 -15.85 -19.49 -9.68
C ALA A 336 -17.01 -19.18 -8.74
N VAL A 337 -17.98 -18.35 -9.16
CA VAL A 337 -19.20 -18.07 -8.39
C VAL A 337 -20.00 -19.35 -8.14
N ALA A 338 -20.23 -20.17 -9.19
CA ALA A 338 -20.95 -21.43 -9.03
C ALA A 338 -20.28 -22.37 -8.01
N ALA A 339 -18.95 -22.41 -7.96
CA ALA A 339 -18.21 -23.22 -6.98
C ALA A 339 -18.39 -22.72 -5.55
N LEU A 340 -18.52 -21.41 -5.32
CA LEU A 340 -18.81 -20.84 -4.01
C LEU A 340 -20.24 -21.19 -3.57
N ASN A 341 -21.22 -21.06 -4.47
CA ASN A 341 -22.65 -21.25 -4.16
C ASN A 341 -23.01 -22.72 -3.91
N ASN A 342 -22.41 -23.65 -4.65
CA ASN A 342 -22.65 -25.08 -4.47
C ASN A 342 -22.12 -25.63 -3.12
N SER A 343 -21.44 -24.81 -2.32
CA SER A 343 -20.91 -25.17 -1.01
C SER A 343 -21.78 -24.74 0.19
N GLU A 344 -22.95 -24.12 -0.08
CA GLU A 344 -23.95 -23.77 0.95
C GLU A 344 -24.84 -24.95 1.39
N ASN A 345 -24.66 -26.16 0.84
CA ASN A 345 -25.27 -27.39 1.36
C ASN A 345 -24.20 -28.24 2.10
N PRO A 346 -24.05 -28.08 3.42
CA PRO A 346 -23.49 -29.13 4.27
C PRO A 346 -24.41 -30.35 4.36
#